data_AF-A0AA40EEE9-F1
#
_entry.id   AF-A0AA40EEE9-F1
#
_cell.length_a   1.000
_cell.length_b   1.000
_cell.length_c   1.000
_cell.angle_alpha   90.00
_cell.angle_beta   90.00
_cell.angle_gamma   90.00
#
_symmetry.space_group_name_H-M   'P 1'
#
loop_
_entity.id
_entity.type
_entity.pdbx_description
1 polymer ?
#
loop_
_entity_poly.entity_id
_entity_poly.type
_entity_poly.pdbx_seq_one_letter_code
_entity_poly.pdbx_strand_id
1 'polypeptide(L)'
;MAPVALDSRWSYVPVALVVSHAAAVVYLTSIIGLGLYRSHTGLGPAQDTRQRIVQRQKLTTAFGSLAVLGFLLSAGSTLNYLNLSYTVWAAERGLEDSNSLLSISPYYMSNGTRSASAVTKWLNETPVYLDAFEIVTEKARRLWWGQQLDLATISWTMLLAIEGRRRQIPFLWAYALLSQLVGLSFAQNLFHVAMLLTPTPIALHDSKIARLINTIFPPKPANWAPKPLFFTLSLILNFGATLSLPYAAGTTWFPAAIWLTKGLSLAPLLLPAIIPQSWGSTYSDYHESYDSTTRIFQLASTASALLHAKTSIASILFNLPDAYKHRHSIRIPFDTEKRSAWERSATAFERVLGAMSDHPAVAAAGKDVLLSGLSIGLWAAVRAMDASDILQSAVPGYKVAENRSSHVPSQSIIDGAASASKSPTPAPDVSTTLRRGERATSSRYSSVRSSVGPEENGTPAPTPRRRGRPRKVKTEPAHDPEEDADDATYEPTSDDKAGVIGDVLPDDDFDWESAALAWGLTALGGLGTGSSAVYGAECISR
;
A
#
# COMPACT_ATOMS: atom_id res chain seq x y z
N MET A 1 -39.81 22.97 12.91
CA MET A 1 -39.04 24.17 12.49
C MET A 1 -39.88 24.95 11.50
N ALA A 2 -39.86 26.28 11.53
CA ALA A 2 -40.54 27.07 10.51
C ALA A 2 -39.77 26.96 9.17
N PRO A 3 -40.45 26.84 8.01
CA PRO A 3 -39.78 26.70 6.73
C PRO A 3 -38.97 27.96 6.37
N VAL A 4 -37.70 27.78 6.02
CA VAL A 4 -36.81 28.87 5.59
C VAL A 4 -37.16 29.29 4.16
N ALA A 5 -37.34 30.59 3.92
CA ALA A 5 -37.69 31.14 2.62
C ALA A 5 -36.57 30.97 1.58
N LEU A 6 -36.96 30.80 0.31
CA LEU A 6 -36.13 30.28 -0.77
C LEU A 6 -35.59 31.37 -1.70
N ASP A 7 -34.66 32.20 -1.22
CA ASP A 7 -33.96 33.17 -2.07
C ASP A 7 -32.55 32.67 -2.45
N SER A 8 -32.48 31.54 -3.17
CA SER A 8 -31.20 31.01 -3.67
C SER A 8 -31.05 31.22 -5.19
N ARG A 9 -30.01 31.93 -5.61
CA ARG A 9 -29.63 32.06 -7.03
C ARG A 9 -29.21 30.67 -7.57
N TRP A 10 -29.79 30.26 -8.69
CA TRP A 10 -29.48 28.97 -9.32
C TRP A 10 -28.06 28.98 -9.88
N SER A 11 -27.25 28.01 -9.49
CA SER A 11 -25.92 27.79 -10.06
C SER A 11 -25.73 26.31 -10.39
N TYR A 12 -25.17 26.02 -11.56
CA TYR A 12 -24.81 24.65 -11.95
C TYR A 12 -23.39 24.29 -11.53
N VAL A 13 -22.66 25.20 -10.87
CA VAL A 13 -21.26 24.98 -10.47
C VAL A 13 -21.13 23.78 -9.52
N PRO A 14 -21.92 23.63 -8.45
CA PRO A 14 -21.76 22.48 -7.54
C PRO A 14 -22.12 21.14 -8.18
N VAL A 15 -23.12 21.14 -9.07
CA VAL A 15 -23.47 19.96 -9.87
C VAL A 15 -22.31 19.56 -10.78
N ALA A 16 -21.73 20.54 -11.48
CA ALA A 16 -20.56 20.31 -12.32
C ALA A 16 -19.37 19.80 -11.51
N LEU A 17 -19.17 20.30 -10.28
CA LEU A 17 -18.13 19.79 -9.38
C LEU A 17 -18.34 18.32 -9.01
N VAL A 18 -19.54 17.92 -8.61
CA VAL A 18 -19.85 16.50 -8.30
C VAL A 18 -19.65 15.60 -9.52
N VAL A 19 -20.15 16.02 -10.69
CA VAL A 19 -19.96 15.27 -11.94
C VAL A 19 -18.48 15.19 -12.31
N SER A 20 -17.73 16.28 -12.16
CA SER A 20 -16.29 16.32 -12.44
C SER A 20 -15.48 15.45 -11.48
N HIS A 21 -15.88 15.34 -10.20
CA HIS A 21 -15.28 14.43 -9.24
C HIS A 21 -15.45 12.98 -9.70
N ALA A 22 -16.70 12.58 -10.00
CA ALA A 22 -16.99 11.22 -10.45
C ALA A 22 -16.23 10.88 -11.75
N ALA A 23 -16.23 11.81 -12.72
CA ALA A 23 -15.48 11.67 -13.96
C ALA A 23 -13.96 11.56 -13.73
N ALA A 24 -13.41 12.37 -12.81
CA ALA A 24 -11.99 12.32 -12.44
C ALA A 24 -11.62 10.97 -11.81
N VAL A 25 -12.43 10.43 -10.90
CA VAL A 25 -12.20 9.11 -10.29
C VAL A 25 -12.16 8.01 -11.36
N VAL A 26 -13.12 8.00 -12.28
CA VAL A 26 -13.17 7.02 -13.39
C VAL A 26 -11.96 7.17 -14.30
N TYR A 27 -11.62 8.41 -14.68
CA TYR A 27 -10.50 8.71 -15.56
C TYR A 27 -9.15 8.30 -14.94
N LEU A 28 -8.89 8.69 -13.69
CA LEU A 28 -7.65 8.36 -12.98
C LEU A 28 -7.51 6.85 -12.78
N THR A 29 -8.58 6.16 -12.38
CA THR A 29 -8.60 4.70 -12.23
C THR A 29 -8.33 4.02 -13.57
N SER A 30 -8.90 4.53 -14.66
CA SER A 30 -8.69 3.98 -16.01
C SER A 30 -7.24 4.15 -16.48
N ILE A 31 -6.63 5.32 -16.23
CA ILE A 31 -5.22 5.56 -16.56
C ILE A 31 -4.29 4.68 -15.75
N ILE A 32 -4.54 4.54 -14.44
CA ILE A 32 -3.79 3.64 -13.58
C ILE A 32 -3.93 2.21 -14.10
N GLY A 33 -5.14 1.73 -14.37
CA GLY A 33 -5.39 0.40 -14.93
C GLY A 33 -4.65 0.15 -16.25
N LEU A 34 -4.62 1.14 -17.15
CA LEU A 34 -3.85 1.06 -18.38
C LEU A 34 -2.33 1.03 -18.12
N GLY A 35 -1.85 1.80 -17.14
CA GLY A 35 -0.46 1.77 -16.69
C GLY A 35 -0.07 0.40 -16.13
N LEU A 36 -0.87 -0.15 -15.23
CA LEU A 36 -0.69 -1.49 -14.66
C LEU A 36 -0.69 -2.57 -15.74
N TYR A 37 -1.62 -2.50 -16.71
CA TYR A 37 -1.66 -3.43 -17.84
C TYR A 37 -0.38 -3.36 -18.67
N ARG A 38 0.12 -2.16 -18.98
CA ARG A 38 1.39 -1.98 -19.70
C ARG A 38 2.57 -2.53 -18.92
N SER A 39 2.62 -2.26 -17.61
CA SER A 39 3.67 -2.80 -16.73
C SER A 39 3.66 -4.32 -16.72
N HIS A 40 2.48 -4.94 -16.64
CA HIS A 40 2.33 -6.39 -16.74
C HIS A 40 2.84 -6.95 -18.08
N THR A 41 2.54 -6.29 -19.21
CA THR A 41 3.01 -6.73 -20.54
C THR A 41 4.48 -6.43 -20.83
N GLY A 42 5.10 -5.52 -20.07
CA GLY A 42 6.46 -5.03 -20.29
C GLY A 42 7.54 -5.76 -19.49
N LEU A 43 7.20 -6.88 -18.84
CA LEU A 43 8.15 -7.65 -18.04
C LEU A 43 9.14 -8.40 -18.94
N GLY A 44 10.43 -8.29 -18.62
CA GLY A 44 11.49 -9.00 -19.33
C GLY A 44 11.52 -10.51 -19.03
N PRO A 45 12.27 -11.30 -19.82
CA PRO A 45 12.32 -12.76 -19.70
C PRO A 45 12.82 -13.25 -18.32
N ALA A 46 13.70 -12.50 -17.67
CA ALA A 46 14.17 -12.81 -16.30
C ALA A 46 13.04 -12.78 -15.25
N GLN A 47 11.95 -12.07 -15.54
CA GLN A 47 10.78 -11.91 -14.65
C GLN A 47 9.64 -12.88 -15.01
N ASP A 48 9.78 -13.60 -16.12
CA ASP A 48 8.79 -14.52 -16.70
C ASP A 48 9.06 -16.00 -16.32
N THR A 49 9.59 -16.23 -15.12
CA THR A 49 9.75 -17.60 -14.61
C THR A 49 8.42 -18.11 -14.06
N ARG A 50 8.12 -19.40 -14.24
CA ARG A 50 6.85 -20.01 -13.84
C ARG A 50 6.48 -19.73 -12.37
N GLN A 51 7.44 -19.80 -11.47
CA GLN A 51 7.23 -19.50 -10.04
C GLN A 51 6.88 -18.03 -9.81
N ARG A 52 7.63 -17.09 -10.42
CA ARG A 52 7.39 -15.64 -10.29
C ARG A 52 6.04 -15.22 -10.86
N ILE A 53 5.59 -15.83 -11.96
CA ILE A 53 4.27 -15.57 -12.54
C ILE A 53 3.16 -15.96 -11.56
N VAL A 54 3.23 -17.18 -11.00
CA VAL A 54 2.21 -17.69 -10.07
C VAL A 54 2.13 -16.82 -8.81
N GLN A 55 3.28 -16.50 -8.21
CA GLN A 55 3.34 -15.65 -7.02
C GLN A 55 2.81 -14.24 -7.32
N ARG A 56 3.23 -13.63 -8.42
CA ARG A 56 2.74 -12.31 -8.85
C ARG A 56 1.25 -12.31 -9.09
N GLN A 57 0.68 -13.33 -9.74
CA GLN A 57 -0.76 -13.46 -9.94
C GLN A 57 -1.51 -13.56 -8.60
N LYS A 58 -1.02 -14.38 -7.66
CA LYS A 58 -1.60 -14.52 -6.31
C LYS A 58 -1.58 -13.19 -5.54
N LEU A 59 -0.47 -12.46 -5.58
CA LEU A 59 -0.33 -11.20 -4.84
C LEU A 59 -1.08 -10.04 -5.50
N THR A 60 -1.02 -9.92 -6.82
CA THR A 60 -1.77 -8.90 -7.56
C THR A 60 -3.27 -9.10 -7.45
N THR A 61 -3.76 -10.35 -7.42
CA THR A 61 -5.17 -10.64 -7.14
C THR A 61 -5.55 -10.30 -5.70
N ALA A 62 -4.70 -10.61 -4.71
CA ALA A 62 -4.94 -10.24 -3.32
C ALA A 62 -5.05 -8.72 -3.14
N PHE A 63 -4.04 -7.94 -3.54
CA PHE A 63 -4.08 -6.47 -3.42
C PHE A 63 -5.10 -5.82 -4.36
N GLY A 64 -5.34 -6.39 -5.55
CA GLY A 64 -6.41 -5.96 -6.44
C GLY A 64 -7.80 -6.14 -5.80
N SER A 65 -8.02 -7.26 -5.10
CA SER A 65 -9.27 -7.50 -4.36
C SER A 65 -9.44 -6.53 -3.19
N LEU A 66 -8.37 -6.22 -2.45
CA LEU A 66 -8.37 -5.21 -1.40
C LEU A 66 -8.64 -3.81 -1.96
N ALA A 67 -8.12 -3.48 -3.14
CA ALA A 67 -8.42 -2.22 -3.82
C ALA A 67 -9.91 -2.14 -4.19
N VAL A 68 -10.49 -3.18 -4.79
CA VAL A 68 -11.93 -3.24 -5.10
C VAL A 68 -12.76 -3.11 -3.84
N LEU A 69 -12.39 -3.80 -2.76
CA LEU A 69 -13.07 -3.69 -1.47
C LEU A 69 -13.00 -2.25 -0.92
N GLY A 70 -11.84 -1.60 -0.98
CA GLY A 70 -11.66 -0.21 -0.55
C GLY A 70 -12.52 0.76 -1.36
N PHE A 71 -12.58 0.58 -2.68
CA PHE A 71 -13.45 1.35 -3.55
C PHE A 71 -14.94 1.17 -3.18
N LEU A 72 -15.40 -0.08 -3.00
CA LEU A 72 -16.78 -0.36 -2.64
C LEU A 72 -17.17 0.21 -1.28
N LEU A 73 -16.29 0.10 -0.28
CA LEU A 73 -16.52 0.65 1.06
C LEU A 73 -16.57 2.18 1.05
N SER A 74 -15.69 2.84 0.29
CA SER A 74 -15.69 4.29 0.12
C SER A 74 -16.93 4.76 -0.64
N ALA A 75 -17.26 4.13 -1.77
CA ALA A 75 -18.45 4.45 -2.56
C ALA A 75 -19.73 4.28 -1.74
N GLY A 76 -19.88 3.15 -1.02
CA GLY A 76 -21.03 2.89 -0.16
C GLY A 76 -21.16 3.91 0.98
N SER A 77 -20.04 4.28 1.62
CA SER A 77 -20.08 5.28 2.71
C SER A 77 -20.36 6.69 2.18
N THR A 78 -19.85 7.03 1.00
CA THR A 78 -20.16 8.28 0.29
C THR A 78 -21.64 8.35 -0.05
N LEU A 79 -22.22 7.30 -0.64
CA LEU A 79 -23.65 7.25 -0.96
C LEU A 79 -24.53 7.39 0.29
N ASN A 80 -24.16 6.73 1.39
CA ASN A 80 -24.87 6.88 2.67
C ASN A 80 -24.80 8.31 3.22
N TYR A 81 -23.65 8.95 3.11
CA TYR A 81 -23.48 10.35 3.50
C TYR A 81 -24.29 11.31 2.63
N LEU A 82 -24.22 11.15 1.30
CA LEU A 82 -25.02 11.95 0.36
C LEU A 82 -26.51 11.79 0.61
N ASN A 83 -26.96 10.56 0.86
CA ASN A 83 -28.35 10.29 1.20
C ASN A 83 -28.75 10.97 2.51
N LEU A 84 -27.94 10.85 3.57
CA LEU A 84 -28.20 11.52 4.86
C LEU A 84 -28.27 13.04 4.69
N SER A 85 -27.27 13.63 4.05
CA SER A 85 -27.20 15.07 3.79
C SER A 85 -28.43 15.59 3.03
N TYR A 86 -28.85 14.87 1.98
CA TYR A 86 -30.06 15.21 1.23
C TYR A 86 -31.33 15.10 2.08
N THR A 87 -31.49 14.02 2.86
CA THR A 87 -32.69 13.82 3.69
C THR A 87 -32.83 14.88 4.79
N VAL A 88 -31.71 15.30 5.40
CA VAL A 88 -31.71 16.40 6.39
C VAL A 88 -32.10 17.71 5.72
N TRP A 89 -31.48 18.04 4.58
CA TRP A 89 -31.80 19.24 3.80
C TRP A 89 -33.28 19.27 3.37
N ALA A 90 -33.84 18.13 2.96
CA ALA A 90 -35.22 18.00 2.53
C ALA A 90 -36.20 18.15 3.71
N ALA A 91 -35.90 17.53 4.85
CA ALA A 91 -36.71 17.60 6.06
C ALA A 91 -36.79 19.04 6.61
N GLU A 92 -35.69 19.78 6.62
CA GLU A 92 -35.66 21.20 7.02
C GLU A 92 -36.57 22.10 6.17
N ARG A 93 -36.83 21.68 4.92
CA ARG A 93 -37.64 22.41 3.94
C ARG A 93 -39.07 21.90 3.84
N GLY A 94 -39.46 20.93 4.68
CA GLY A 94 -40.80 20.33 4.67
C GLY A 94 -41.10 19.51 3.42
N LEU A 95 -40.08 18.98 2.75
CA LEU A 95 -40.23 18.09 1.60
C LEU A 95 -40.44 16.64 2.11
N GLU A 96 -41.63 16.36 2.66
CA GLU A 96 -41.95 15.09 3.35
C GLU A 96 -41.91 13.84 2.44
N ASP A 97 -42.00 14.00 1.11
CA ASP A 97 -42.08 12.88 0.16
C ASP A 97 -40.72 12.34 -0.32
N SER A 98 -39.58 12.97 -0.01
CA SER A 98 -38.26 12.55 -0.50
C SER A 98 -37.46 11.76 0.54
N ASN A 99 -37.91 10.55 0.85
CA ASN A 99 -37.29 9.71 1.89
C ASN A 99 -35.89 9.18 1.53
N SER A 100 -35.44 9.32 0.27
CA SER A 100 -34.07 8.98 -0.13
C SER A 100 -33.64 9.70 -1.41
N LEU A 101 -32.35 10.00 -1.51
CA LEU A 101 -31.71 10.40 -2.76
C LEU A 101 -31.82 9.31 -3.84
N LEU A 102 -31.83 8.03 -3.44
CA LEU A 102 -31.95 6.88 -4.33
C LEU A 102 -33.41 6.56 -4.68
N SER A 103 -34.39 7.05 -3.91
CA SER A 103 -35.81 6.93 -4.24
C SER A 103 -36.28 7.97 -5.26
N ILE A 104 -35.36 8.75 -5.83
CA ILE A 104 -35.60 9.54 -7.05
C ILE A 104 -35.83 8.55 -8.19
N SER A 105 -37.06 8.04 -8.30
CA SER A 105 -37.44 7.07 -9.31
C SER A 105 -37.34 7.72 -10.70
N PRO A 106 -36.82 7.00 -11.72
CA PRO A 106 -36.77 7.48 -13.10
C PRO A 106 -38.18 7.82 -13.66
N TYR A 107 -39.26 7.31 -13.04
CA TYR A 107 -40.63 7.72 -13.37
C TYR A 107 -40.93 9.18 -12.98
N TYR A 108 -40.30 9.74 -11.95
CA TYR A 108 -40.42 11.17 -11.60
C TYR A 108 -39.46 12.08 -12.40
N MET A 109 -38.50 11.52 -13.14
CA MET A 109 -37.73 12.27 -14.16
C MET A 109 -38.57 12.62 -15.39
N SER A 110 -39.71 11.94 -15.62
CA SER A 110 -40.66 12.32 -16.67
C SER A 110 -41.42 13.61 -16.34
N ASN A 111 -41.64 13.93 -15.06
CA ASN A 111 -42.04 15.27 -14.56
C ASN A 111 -40.78 16.09 -14.17
N GLY A 112 -39.74 16.02 -15.01
CA GLY A 112 -38.32 16.25 -14.72
C GLY A 112 -37.88 17.62 -14.20
N THR A 113 -38.79 18.57 -14.00
CA THR A 113 -38.44 19.90 -13.48
C THR A 113 -38.36 19.98 -11.96
N ARG A 114 -39.04 19.13 -11.19
CA ARG A 114 -39.08 19.23 -9.71
C ARG A 114 -37.98 18.45 -8.98
N SER A 115 -37.61 17.27 -9.47
CA SER A 115 -36.60 16.43 -8.80
C SER A 115 -35.15 16.85 -9.12
N ALA A 116 -34.85 17.11 -10.39
CA ALA A 116 -33.53 17.61 -10.81
C ALA A 116 -33.24 19.01 -10.24
N SER A 117 -34.27 19.85 -10.11
CA SER A 117 -34.14 21.14 -9.42
C SER A 117 -33.91 20.98 -7.92
N ALA A 118 -34.53 20.00 -7.25
CA ALA A 118 -34.28 19.73 -5.84
C ALA A 118 -32.83 19.29 -5.57
N VAL A 119 -32.28 18.38 -6.37
CA VAL A 119 -30.86 17.97 -6.24
C VAL A 119 -29.91 19.13 -6.54
N THR A 120 -30.18 19.89 -7.61
CA THR A 120 -29.38 21.08 -7.95
C THR A 120 -29.42 22.12 -6.83
N LYS A 121 -30.58 22.30 -6.20
CA LYS A 121 -30.76 23.22 -5.08
C LYS A 121 -30.06 22.75 -3.82
N TRP A 122 -30.19 21.46 -3.47
CA TRP A 122 -29.47 20.84 -2.36
C TRP A 122 -27.96 21.05 -2.49
N LEU A 123 -27.40 20.78 -3.67
CA LEU A 123 -25.96 20.96 -3.92
C LEU A 123 -25.51 22.43 -3.93
N ASN A 124 -26.41 23.38 -4.22
CA ASN A 124 -26.10 24.81 -4.10
C ASN A 124 -26.12 25.31 -2.67
N GLU A 125 -27.02 24.78 -1.85
CA GLU A 125 -27.21 25.23 -0.48
C GLU A 125 -26.34 24.46 0.52
N THR A 126 -25.87 23.27 0.15
CA THR A 126 -25.09 22.39 1.04
C THR A 126 -23.70 22.17 0.46
N PRO A 127 -22.63 22.64 1.12
CA PRO A 127 -21.25 22.39 0.69
C PRO A 127 -20.79 20.98 1.08
N VAL A 128 -21.38 19.96 0.42
CA VAL A 128 -21.28 18.53 0.77
C VAL A 128 -19.87 18.05 1.10
N TYR A 129 -18.85 18.46 0.32
CA TYR A 129 -17.46 18.03 0.57
C TYR A 129 -16.85 18.68 1.80
N LEU A 130 -17.04 19.99 1.98
CA LEU A 130 -16.49 20.73 3.11
C LEU A 130 -17.17 20.29 4.41
N ASP A 131 -18.48 20.09 4.36
CA ASP A 131 -19.27 19.58 5.49
C ASP A 131 -18.79 18.20 5.94
N ALA A 132 -18.47 17.29 5.01
CA ALA A 132 -17.93 15.97 5.35
C ALA A 132 -16.60 16.07 6.13
N PHE A 133 -15.69 16.93 5.67
CA PHE A 133 -14.42 17.16 6.37
C PHE A 133 -14.62 17.86 7.71
N GLU A 134 -15.54 18.82 7.79
CA GLU A 134 -15.85 19.55 9.02
C GLU A 134 -16.41 18.62 10.09
N ILE A 135 -17.36 17.76 9.72
CA ILE A 135 -17.95 16.76 10.62
C ILE A 135 -16.88 15.85 11.22
N VAL A 136 -15.87 15.47 10.43
CA VAL A 136 -14.77 14.61 10.88
C VAL A 136 -13.82 15.37 11.81
N THR A 137 -13.57 16.66 11.58
CA THR A 137 -12.59 17.45 12.35
C THR A 137 -13.18 18.10 13.61
N GLU A 138 -14.49 18.34 13.66
CA GLU A 138 -15.20 19.06 14.71
C GLU A 138 -15.06 18.40 16.11
N LYS A 139 -15.20 17.07 16.18
CA LYS A 139 -15.21 16.34 17.46
C LYS A 139 -13.97 15.49 17.63
N ALA A 140 -13.38 15.52 18.83
CA ALA A 140 -12.15 14.77 19.15
C ALA A 140 -12.24 13.26 18.84
N ARG A 141 -13.39 12.62 19.08
CA ARG A 141 -13.58 11.19 18.75
C ARG A 141 -13.66 10.89 17.25
N ARG A 142 -14.14 11.85 16.45
CA ARG A 142 -14.23 11.73 14.99
C ARG A 142 -12.89 12.04 14.34
N LEU A 143 -12.22 13.07 14.87
CA LEU A 143 -10.88 13.49 14.46
C LEU A 143 -9.86 12.37 14.65
N TRP A 144 -10.01 11.55 15.70
CA TRP A 144 -9.15 10.39 15.94
C TRP A 144 -9.08 9.42 14.75
N TRP A 145 -10.19 9.22 14.02
CA TRP A 145 -10.22 8.42 12.80
C TRP A 145 -9.70 9.20 11.58
N GLY A 146 -10.17 10.44 11.38
CA GLY A 146 -9.79 11.25 10.22
C GLY A 146 -8.30 11.57 10.16
N GLN A 147 -7.71 11.96 11.29
CA GLN A 147 -6.31 12.34 11.36
C GLN A 147 -5.37 11.17 11.01
N GLN A 148 -5.75 9.93 11.33
CA GLN A 148 -4.92 8.77 10.97
C GLN A 148 -4.72 8.63 9.46
N LEU A 149 -5.73 8.96 8.66
CA LEU A 149 -5.62 8.96 7.19
C LEU A 149 -4.68 10.05 6.68
N ASP A 150 -4.78 11.26 7.23
CA ASP A 150 -3.89 12.35 6.83
C ASP A 150 -2.43 12.02 7.18
N LEU A 151 -2.17 11.52 8.40
CA LEU A 151 -0.82 11.09 8.81
C LEU A 151 -0.26 9.97 7.94
N ALA A 152 -1.07 8.96 7.62
CA ALA A 152 -0.67 7.86 6.75
C ALA A 152 -0.44 8.30 5.31
N THR A 153 -1.24 9.24 4.81
CA THR A 153 -1.08 9.80 3.46
C THR A 153 0.23 10.56 3.32
N ILE A 154 0.70 11.25 4.36
CA ILE A 154 2.01 11.92 4.37
C ILE A 154 3.14 10.91 4.12
N SER A 155 3.15 9.80 4.85
CA SER A 155 4.17 8.76 4.69
C SER A 155 4.05 8.01 3.37
N TRP A 156 2.82 7.74 2.92
CA TRP A 156 2.56 7.08 1.66
C TRP A 156 2.96 7.92 0.44
N THR A 157 2.69 9.23 0.45
CA THR A 157 3.13 10.13 -0.63
C THR A 157 4.66 10.28 -0.67
N MET A 158 5.34 10.13 0.46
CA MET A 158 6.81 10.02 0.51
C MET A 158 7.30 8.73 -0.16
N LEU A 159 6.67 7.58 0.12
CA LEU A 159 6.95 6.33 -0.59
C LEU A 159 6.78 6.49 -2.11
N LEU A 160 5.65 7.07 -2.54
CA LEU A 160 5.41 7.31 -3.97
C LEU A 160 6.52 8.16 -4.60
N ALA A 161 7.01 9.19 -3.89
CA ALA A 161 8.07 10.07 -4.39
C ALA A 161 9.43 9.38 -4.52
N ILE A 162 9.73 8.43 -3.61
CA ILE A 162 11.01 7.72 -3.58
C ILE A 162 10.94 6.47 -4.46
N GLU A 163 10.15 5.47 -4.08
CA GLU A 163 10.05 4.18 -4.76
C GLU A 163 9.36 4.28 -6.12
N GLY A 164 8.34 5.14 -6.23
CA GLY A 164 7.66 5.37 -7.50
C GLY A 164 8.59 5.92 -8.59
N ARG A 165 9.53 6.79 -8.21
CA ARG A 165 10.57 7.30 -9.13
C ARG A 165 11.66 6.27 -9.38
N ARG A 166 12.12 5.56 -8.34
CA ARG A 166 13.13 4.49 -8.45
C ARG A 166 12.72 3.44 -9.47
N ARG A 167 11.45 3.02 -9.43
CA ARG A 167 10.88 2.00 -10.35
C ARG A 167 10.28 2.57 -11.63
N GLN A 168 10.33 3.89 -11.81
CA GLN A 168 9.74 4.57 -12.96
C GLN A 168 8.24 4.23 -13.16
N ILE A 169 7.49 4.12 -12.06
CA ILE A 169 6.05 3.81 -12.12
C ILE A 169 5.33 4.99 -12.80
N PRO A 170 4.53 4.73 -13.85
CA PRO A 170 3.86 5.79 -14.58
C PRO A 170 2.73 6.40 -13.73
N PHE A 171 2.45 7.69 -13.96
CA PHE A 171 1.31 8.42 -13.38
C PHE A 171 1.25 8.45 -11.84
N LEU A 172 2.38 8.62 -11.14
CA LEU A 172 2.43 8.73 -9.67
C LEU A 172 1.43 9.75 -9.08
N TRP A 173 1.26 10.88 -9.77
CA TRP A 173 0.31 11.92 -9.39
C TRP A 173 -1.14 11.40 -9.39
N ALA A 174 -1.49 10.44 -10.25
CA ALA A 174 -2.84 9.89 -10.32
C ALA A 174 -3.16 9.04 -9.08
N TYR A 175 -2.20 8.24 -8.60
CA TYR A 175 -2.36 7.50 -7.34
C TYR A 175 -2.60 8.49 -6.19
N ALA A 176 -1.78 9.53 -6.10
CA ALA A 176 -1.88 10.52 -5.04
C ALA A 176 -3.18 11.33 -5.05
N LEU A 177 -3.72 11.65 -6.23
CA LEU A 177 -5.05 12.27 -6.32
C LEU A 177 -6.16 11.29 -5.94
N LEU A 178 -6.03 10.02 -6.29
CA LEU A 178 -7.03 9.00 -5.98
C LEU A 178 -7.17 8.75 -4.48
N SER A 179 -6.08 8.88 -3.71
CA SER A 179 -6.16 8.80 -2.25
C SER A 179 -6.98 9.92 -1.63
N GLN A 180 -6.96 11.12 -2.25
CA GLN A 180 -7.75 12.26 -1.78
C GLN A 180 -9.19 12.25 -2.29
N LEU A 181 -9.45 11.66 -3.47
CA LEU A 181 -10.78 11.64 -4.09
C LEU A 181 -11.65 10.46 -3.66
N VAL A 182 -11.05 9.31 -3.34
CA VAL A 182 -11.76 8.09 -2.98
C VAL A 182 -11.39 7.63 -1.57
N GLY A 183 -10.10 7.45 -1.31
CA GLY A 183 -9.61 6.95 -0.03
C GLY A 183 -8.21 6.36 -0.16
N LEU A 184 -7.49 6.36 0.96
CA LEU A 184 -6.11 5.91 1.02
C LEU A 184 -6.00 4.42 0.71
N SER A 185 -6.85 3.57 1.26
CA SER A 185 -6.78 2.11 1.07
C SER A 185 -6.90 1.70 -0.39
N PHE A 186 -7.77 2.36 -1.16
CA PHE A 186 -7.93 2.09 -2.58
C PHE A 186 -6.67 2.43 -3.37
N ALA A 187 -6.17 3.67 -3.20
CA ALA A 187 -4.99 4.14 -3.91
C ALA A 187 -3.71 3.40 -3.49
N GLN A 188 -3.57 3.11 -2.19
CA GLN A 188 -2.46 2.36 -1.63
C GLN A 188 -2.40 0.94 -2.20
N ASN A 189 -3.52 0.23 -2.24
CA ASN A 189 -3.55 -1.14 -2.78
C ASN A 189 -3.30 -1.18 -4.29
N LEU A 190 -3.79 -0.20 -5.05
CA LEU A 190 -3.42 -0.06 -6.46
C LEU A 190 -1.91 0.20 -6.65
N PHE A 191 -1.31 0.99 -5.76
CA PHE A 191 0.14 1.22 -5.79
C PHE A 191 0.94 -0.03 -5.39
N HIS A 192 0.46 -0.83 -4.44
CA HIS A 192 1.04 -2.14 -4.12
C HIS A 192 1.02 -3.07 -5.34
N VAL A 193 -0.09 -3.10 -6.07
CA VAL A 193 -0.17 -3.81 -7.36
C VAL A 193 0.85 -3.24 -8.36
N ALA A 194 1.01 -1.93 -8.44
CA ALA A 194 2.01 -1.30 -9.30
C ALA A 194 3.44 -1.76 -8.96
N MET A 195 3.81 -1.75 -7.67
CA MET A 195 5.13 -2.20 -7.21
C MET A 195 5.41 -3.66 -7.57
N LEU A 196 4.40 -4.54 -7.49
CA LEU A 196 4.52 -5.95 -7.90
C LEU A 196 4.65 -6.15 -9.42
N LEU A 197 4.10 -5.21 -10.20
CA LEU A 197 4.15 -5.25 -11.67
C LEU A 197 5.36 -4.50 -12.26
N THR A 198 6.12 -3.77 -11.43
CA THR A 198 7.35 -3.07 -11.84
C THR A 198 8.55 -3.47 -10.98
N PRO A 199 9.03 -4.74 -11.08
CA PRO A 199 10.23 -5.19 -10.37
C PRO A 199 11.51 -4.56 -10.92
N THR A 200 11.48 -4.07 -12.17
CA THR A 200 12.56 -3.38 -12.87
C THR A 200 12.04 -2.08 -13.47
N PRO A 201 12.86 -1.02 -13.58
CA PRO A 201 12.44 0.22 -14.20
C PRO A 201 12.06 -0.03 -15.65
N ILE A 202 10.85 0.37 -16.03
CA ILE A 202 10.34 0.23 -17.40
C ILE A 202 10.61 1.54 -18.13
N ALA A 203 11.28 1.47 -19.28
CA ALA A 203 11.51 2.63 -20.12
C ALA A 203 10.17 3.30 -20.47
N LEU A 204 9.95 4.51 -19.94
CA LEU A 204 8.72 5.26 -20.19
C LEU A 204 8.65 5.70 -21.65
N HIS A 205 7.48 5.51 -22.25
CA HIS A 205 7.17 6.05 -23.56
C HIS A 205 6.82 7.55 -23.45
N ASP A 206 7.46 8.39 -24.28
CA ASP A 206 7.24 9.84 -24.29
C ASP A 206 5.79 10.22 -24.61
N SER A 207 5.03 10.58 -23.57
CA SER A 207 3.70 11.17 -23.73
C SER A 207 3.78 12.63 -24.19
N LYS A 208 2.74 13.12 -24.88
CA LYS A 208 2.66 14.54 -25.30
C LYS A 208 2.76 15.49 -24.10
N ILE A 209 2.18 15.10 -22.96
CA ILE A 209 2.22 15.86 -21.71
C ILE A 209 3.64 15.86 -21.15
N ALA A 210 4.34 14.71 -21.16
CA ALA A 210 5.72 14.64 -20.73
C ALA A 210 6.62 15.57 -21.57
N ARG A 211 6.42 15.67 -22.89
CA ARG A 211 7.16 16.63 -23.72
C ARG A 211 6.91 18.08 -23.32
N LEU A 212 5.64 18.44 -23.05
CA LEU A 212 5.30 19.79 -22.60
C LEU A 212 5.96 20.10 -21.25
N ILE A 213 5.89 19.16 -20.30
CA ILE A 213 6.53 19.29 -18.98
C ILE A 213 8.06 19.40 -19.15
N ASN A 214 8.66 18.57 -19.99
CA ASN A 214 10.11 18.58 -20.27
C ASN A 214 10.57 19.89 -20.90
N THR A 215 9.67 20.63 -21.56
CA THR A 215 9.95 21.96 -22.09
C THR A 215 10.05 23.01 -20.98
N ILE A 216 9.26 22.86 -19.91
CA ILE A 216 9.23 23.77 -18.76
C ILE A 216 10.29 23.38 -17.72
N PHE A 217 10.45 22.09 -17.47
CA PHE A 217 11.37 21.51 -16.51
C PHE A 217 12.26 20.49 -17.22
N PRO A 218 13.55 20.78 -17.46
CA PRO A 218 14.42 19.87 -18.19
C PRO A 218 14.51 18.51 -17.48
N PRO A 219 14.57 17.39 -18.24
CA PRO A 219 14.67 16.07 -17.66
C PRO A 219 15.95 15.94 -16.84
N LYS A 220 15.82 15.35 -15.65
CA LYS A 220 16.92 15.18 -14.69
C LYS A 220 17.54 13.79 -14.87
N PRO A 221 18.83 13.61 -14.50
CA PRO A 221 19.45 12.29 -14.58
C PRO A 221 18.69 11.25 -13.76
N ALA A 222 18.71 9.98 -14.19
CA ALA A 222 17.93 8.91 -13.56
C ALA A 222 18.21 8.74 -12.05
N ASN A 223 19.46 8.96 -11.63
CA ASN A 223 19.90 8.80 -10.24
C ASN A 223 19.92 10.12 -9.45
N TRP A 224 19.23 11.15 -9.96
CA TRP A 224 19.14 12.44 -9.28
C TRP A 224 17.97 12.48 -8.29
N ALA A 225 18.26 12.90 -7.06
CA ALA A 225 17.25 13.18 -6.04
C ALA A 225 17.48 14.56 -5.40
N PRO A 226 16.39 15.26 -5.01
CA PRO A 226 16.50 16.47 -4.20
C PRO A 226 17.26 16.22 -2.91
N LYS A 227 17.98 17.24 -2.40
CA LYS A 227 18.61 17.15 -1.08
C LYS A 227 17.55 16.79 -0.01
N PRO A 228 17.89 15.94 0.98
CA PRO A 228 16.95 15.47 2.00
C PRO A 228 16.22 16.61 2.73
N LEU A 229 16.86 17.77 2.90
CA LEU A 229 16.28 18.97 3.51
C LEU A 229 14.92 19.36 2.90
N PHE A 230 14.74 19.23 1.58
CA PHE A 230 13.48 19.61 0.93
C PHE A 230 12.33 18.67 1.31
N PHE A 231 12.60 17.36 1.38
CA PHE A 231 11.63 16.39 1.84
C PHE A 231 11.30 16.59 3.32
N THR A 232 12.32 16.84 4.15
CA THR A 232 12.15 17.15 5.58
C THR A 232 11.30 18.41 5.80
N LEU A 233 11.58 19.50 5.07
CA LEU A 233 10.81 20.74 5.16
C LEU A 233 9.36 20.53 4.69
N SER A 234 9.16 19.77 3.61
CA SER A 234 7.83 19.39 3.15
C SER A 234 7.05 18.59 4.19
N LEU A 235 7.70 17.64 4.88
CA LEU A 235 7.08 16.89 5.98
C LEU A 235 6.69 17.80 7.14
N ILE A 236 7.59 18.66 7.60
CA ILE A 236 7.35 19.58 8.73
C ILE A 236 6.15 20.49 8.41
N LEU A 237 6.10 21.06 7.21
CA LEU A 237 4.98 21.91 6.79
C LEU A 237 3.67 21.13 6.76
N ASN A 238 3.68 19.88 6.28
CA ASN A 238 2.49 19.06 6.17
C ASN A 238 1.94 18.62 7.53
N PHE A 239 2.81 18.16 8.43
CA PHE A 239 2.42 17.86 9.82
C PHE A 239 1.94 19.13 10.55
N GLY A 240 2.59 20.28 10.32
CA GLY A 240 2.16 21.57 10.85
C GLY A 240 0.76 21.98 10.38
N ALA A 241 0.45 21.80 9.10
CA ALA A 241 -0.87 22.05 8.54
C ALA A 241 -1.93 21.06 9.08
N THR A 242 -1.57 19.79 9.24
CA THR A 242 -2.46 18.77 9.82
C THR A 242 -2.76 19.07 11.28
N LEU A 243 -1.78 19.59 12.03
CA LEU A 243 -1.94 20.01 13.42
C LEU A 243 -2.89 21.21 13.59
N SER A 244 -2.93 22.12 12.61
CA SER A 244 -3.77 23.32 12.66
C SER A 244 -5.23 23.06 12.25
N LEU A 245 -5.49 21.97 11.51
CA LEU A 245 -6.80 21.63 10.96
C LEU A 245 -7.96 21.63 11.99
N PRO A 246 -7.87 20.98 13.18
CA PRO A 246 -8.96 21.00 14.15
C PRO A 246 -9.23 22.38 14.74
N TYR A 247 -8.25 23.28 14.76
CA TYR A 247 -8.44 24.66 15.23
C TYR A 247 -9.11 25.54 14.18
N ALA A 248 -9.10 25.11 12.91
CA ALA A 248 -9.79 25.79 11.82
C ALA A 248 -11.26 25.36 11.68
N ALA A 249 -11.66 24.22 12.24
CA ALA A 249 -13.04 23.72 12.18
C ALA A 249 -14.03 24.75 12.76
N GLY A 250 -15.17 24.98 12.10
CA GLY A 250 -16.15 26.00 12.49
C GLY A 250 -15.75 27.45 12.15
N THR A 251 -14.60 27.67 11.51
CA THR A 251 -14.14 29.02 11.11
C THR A 251 -14.21 29.22 9.60
N THR A 252 -14.24 30.48 9.15
CA THR A 252 -14.17 30.82 7.72
C THR A 252 -12.86 30.40 7.05
N TRP A 253 -11.83 30.08 7.84
CA TRP A 253 -10.53 29.59 7.35
C TRP A 253 -10.53 28.09 7.04
N PHE A 254 -11.55 27.34 7.46
CA PHE A 254 -11.59 25.89 7.32
C PHE A 254 -11.36 25.38 5.88
N PRO A 255 -12.00 25.93 4.83
CA PRO A 255 -11.79 25.47 3.47
C PRO A 255 -10.34 25.66 3.00
N ALA A 256 -9.71 26.78 3.37
CA ALA A 256 -8.33 27.07 3.02
C ALA A 256 -7.35 26.12 3.74
N ALA A 257 -7.63 25.78 5.00
CA ALA A 257 -6.86 24.79 5.75
C ALA A 257 -6.93 23.39 5.10
N ILE A 258 -8.09 22.98 4.59
CA ILE A 258 -8.22 21.73 3.82
C ILE A 258 -7.40 21.79 2.54
N TRP A 259 -7.53 22.85 1.73
CA TRP A 259 -6.75 22.95 0.50
C TRP A 259 -5.25 22.97 0.76
N LEU A 260 -4.81 23.61 1.85
CA LEU A 260 -3.41 23.63 2.25
C LEU A 260 -2.91 22.24 2.65
N THR A 261 -3.62 21.51 3.51
CA THR A 261 -3.23 20.15 3.93
C THR A 261 -3.21 19.18 2.76
N LYS A 262 -4.25 19.18 1.92
CA LYS A 262 -4.36 18.33 0.74
C LYS A 262 -3.31 18.70 -0.31
N GLY A 263 -3.06 19.99 -0.55
CA GLY A 263 -2.02 20.46 -1.46
C GLY A 263 -0.60 20.09 -0.99
N LEU A 264 -0.29 20.29 0.30
CA LEU A 264 1.00 19.92 0.88
C LEU A 264 1.24 18.40 0.85
N SER A 265 0.20 17.57 0.88
CA SER A 265 0.36 16.11 0.69
C SER A 265 0.91 15.71 -0.68
N LEU A 266 0.70 16.54 -1.70
CA LEU A 266 1.25 16.31 -3.04
C LEU A 266 2.67 16.85 -3.20
N ALA A 267 3.16 17.66 -2.26
CA ALA A 267 4.46 18.31 -2.37
C ALA A 267 5.63 17.31 -2.57
N PRO A 268 5.75 16.18 -1.84
CA PRO A 268 6.83 15.22 -2.06
C PRO A 268 6.95 14.74 -3.51
N LEU A 269 5.82 14.61 -4.22
CA LEU A 269 5.79 14.19 -5.63
C LEU A 269 6.19 15.29 -6.59
N LEU A 270 5.88 16.54 -6.25
CA LEU A 270 6.17 17.71 -7.08
C LEU A 270 7.60 18.22 -6.91
N LEU A 271 8.19 18.07 -5.72
CA LEU A 271 9.54 18.54 -5.42
C LEU A 271 10.58 18.06 -6.44
N PRO A 272 10.64 16.77 -6.81
CA PRO A 272 11.60 16.32 -7.82
C PRO A 272 11.35 16.84 -9.22
N ALA A 273 10.14 17.33 -9.55
CA ALA A 273 9.89 17.96 -10.84
C ALA A 273 10.32 19.44 -10.82
N ILE A 274 9.97 20.17 -9.76
CA ILE A 274 10.11 21.63 -9.68
C ILE A 274 11.54 22.08 -9.28
N ILE A 275 12.21 21.34 -8.40
CA ILE A 275 13.49 21.77 -7.82
C ILE A 275 14.61 21.82 -8.89
N PRO A 276 15.41 22.90 -8.99
CA PRO A 276 16.54 22.97 -9.92
C PRO A 276 17.55 21.83 -9.72
N GLN A 277 18.21 21.39 -10.79
CA GLN A 277 19.19 20.30 -10.73
C GLN A 277 20.33 20.58 -9.73
N SER A 278 20.73 21.85 -9.58
CA SER A 278 21.78 22.29 -8.64
C SER A 278 21.44 22.07 -7.16
N TRP A 279 20.17 21.85 -6.84
CA TRP A 279 19.67 21.66 -5.47
C TRP A 279 19.48 20.18 -5.10
N GLY A 280 19.86 19.26 -5.98
CA GLY A 280 19.90 17.84 -5.70
C GLY A 280 21.31 17.27 -5.78
N SER A 281 21.40 15.98 -5.51
CA SER A 281 22.61 15.17 -5.65
C SER A 281 22.33 14.00 -6.59
N THR A 282 23.31 13.68 -7.42
CA THR A 282 23.30 12.46 -8.22
C THR A 282 24.05 11.41 -7.43
N TYR A 283 23.38 10.29 -7.14
CA TYR A 283 23.99 9.18 -6.42
C TYR A 283 24.59 8.17 -7.40
N SER A 284 25.74 7.60 -7.04
CA SER A 284 26.36 6.56 -7.86
C SER A 284 25.58 5.25 -7.75
N ASP A 285 25.12 4.97 -6.53
CA ASP A 285 24.34 3.81 -6.13
C ASP A 285 23.20 4.27 -5.19
N TYR A 286 22.06 3.57 -5.23
CA TYR A 286 20.88 3.91 -4.44
C TYR A 286 21.13 3.77 -2.93
N HIS A 287 22.02 2.87 -2.53
CA HIS A 287 22.39 2.62 -1.14
C HIS A 287 22.95 3.86 -0.42
N GLU A 288 23.60 4.78 -1.14
CA GLU A 288 24.12 6.03 -0.58
C GLU A 288 23.00 6.92 0.00
N SER A 289 21.76 6.73 -0.43
CA SER A 289 20.60 7.51 0.03
C SER A 289 19.90 6.94 1.28
N TYR A 290 20.25 5.73 1.73
CA TYR A 290 19.48 5.01 2.76
C TYR A 290 19.46 5.69 4.11
N ASP A 291 20.59 6.22 4.56
CA ASP A 291 20.65 6.98 5.81
C ASP A 291 19.71 8.20 5.76
N SER A 292 19.70 8.91 4.63
CA SER A 292 18.84 10.07 4.46
C SER A 292 17.35 9.71 4.41
N THR A 293 17.00 8.63 3.71
CA THR A 293 15.64 8.11 3.61
C THR A 293 15.13 7.61 4.95
N THR A 294 15.97 6.87 5.68
CA THR A 294 15.68 6.39 7.03
C THR A 294 15.34 7.55 7.96
N ARG A 295 16.14 8.62 7.95
CA ARG A 295 15.87 9.81 8.78
C ARG A 295 14.56 10.51 8.44
N ILE A 296 14.19 10.55 7.16
CA ILE A 296 12.92 11.12 6.70
C ILE A 296 11.74 10.31 7.27
N PHE A 297 11.80 8.97 7.19
CA PHE A 297 10.76 8.11 7.73
C PHE A 297 10.73 8.05 9.26
N GLN A 298 11.88 8.16 9.94
CA GLN A 298 11.94 8.32 11.41
C GLN A 298 11.26 9.61 11.86
N LEU A 299 11.47 10.72 11.13
CA LEU A 299 10.76 11.97 11.40
C LEU A 299 9.25 11.82 11.17
N ALA A 300 8.83 11.18 10.08
CA ALA A 300 7.43 10.94 9.80
C ALA A 300 6.77 10.03 10.86
N SER A 301 7.48 8.98 11.29
CA SER A 301 7.06 8.04 12.33
C SER A 301 6.87 8.73 13.68
N THR A 302 7.86 9.52 14.11
CA THR A 302 7.81 10.26 15.38
C THR A 302 6.74 11.34 15.39
N ALA A 303 6.66 12.15 14.33
CA ALA A 303 5.64 13.18 14.21
C ALA A 303 4.23 12.56 14.22
N SER A 304 4.05 11.45 13.51
CA SER A 304 2.78 10.70 13.52
C SER A 304 2.45 10.15 14.90
N ALA A 305 3.41 9.53 15.59
CA ALA A 305 3.21 8.98 16.93
C ALA A 305 2.84 10.06 17.95
N LEU A 306 3.51 11.21 17.92
CA LEU A 306 3.21 12.35 18.79
C LEU A 306 1.82 12.92 18.53
N LEU A 307 1.44 13.08 17.26
CA LEU A 307 0.12 13.58 16.89
C LEU A 307 -0.99 12.58 17.23
N HIS A 308 -0.76 11.30 17.01
CA HIS A 308 -1.69 10.24 17.38
C HIS A 308 -1.84 10.11 18.90
N ALA A 309 -0.76 10.21 19.67
CA ALA A 309 -0.81 10.24 21.12
C ALA A 309 -1.59 11.46 21.63
N LYS A 310 -1.32 12.65 21.07
CA LYS A 310 -2.08 13.87 21.38
C LYS A 310 -3.57 13.68 21.15
N THR A 311 -3.98 13.18 19.99
CA THR A 311 -5.41 13.03 19.67
C THR A 311 -6.05 11.86 20.39
N SER A 312 -5.32 10.79 20.68
CA SER A 312 -5.79 9.70 21.55
C SER A 312 -6.09 10.21 22.96
N ILE A 313 -5.15 10.93 23.58
CA ILE A 313 -5.35 11.52 24.91
C ILE A 313 -6.53 12.50 24.89
N ALA A 314 -6.58 13.42 23.92
CA ALA A 314 -7.69 14.36 23.80
C ALA A 314 -9.04 13.64 23.61
N SER A 315 -9.10 12.64 22.73
CA SER A 315 -10.32 11.87 22.45
C SER A 315 -10.83 11.13 23.69
N ILE A 316 -9.94 10.54 24.49
CA ILE A 316 -10.31 9.88 25.74
C ILE A 316 -10.82 10.91 26.74
N LEU A 317 -10.05 11.98 26.99
CA LEU A 317 -10.40 13.01 27.98
C LEU A 317 -11.76 13.67 27.70
N PHE A 318 -12.04 14.03 26.43
CA PHE A 318 -13.30 14.64 26.05
C PHE A 318 -14.51 13.68 26.06
N ASN A 319 -14.29 12.37 26.11
CA ASN A 319 -15.37 11.37 26.12
C ASN A 319 -15.52 10.64 27.46
N LEU A 320 -14.73 11.00 28.48
CA LEU A 320 -14.87 10.45 29.83
C LEU A 320 -16.29 10.65 30.35
N PRO A 321 -17.00 9.59 30.77
CA PRO A 321 -18.30 9.76 31.40
C PRO A 321 -18.14 10.49 32.73
N ASP A 322 -19.07 11.42 32.99
CA ASP A 322 -19.21 12.06 34.28
C ASP A 322 -19.62 11.05 35.35
N ALA A 323 -19.30 11.37 36.61
CA ALA A 323 -19.85 10.63 37.73
C ALA A 323 -21.38 10.75 37.71
N TYR A 324 -22.07 9.61 37.87
CA TYR A 324 -23.53 9.61 37.90
C TYR A 324 -24.01 10.37 39.15
N LYS A 325 -24.79 11.43 38.93
CA LYS A 325 -25.39 12.22 40.01
C LYS A 325 -26.90 12.04 39.94
N HIS A 326 -27.48 11.35 40.92
CA HIS A 326 -28.93 11.39 41.10
C HIS A 326 -29.38 12.81 41.46
N ARG A 327 -30.61 13.18 41.11
CA ARG A 327 -31.17 14.53 41.38
C ARG A 327 -31.11 14.91 42.88
N HIS A 328 -31.08 13.91 43.76
CA HIS A 328 -30.98 14.08 45.21
C HIS A 328 -29.54 13.99 45.76
N SER A 329 -28.56 13.59 44.94
CA SER A 329 -27.15 13.46 45.36
C SER A 329 -26.46 14.82 45.61
N ILE A 330 -27.10 15.93 45.22
CA ILE A 330 -26.71 17.29 45.61
C ILE A 330 -26.72 17.48 47.13
N ARG A 331 -27.63 16.78 47.85
CA ARG A 331 -27.76 16.89 49.32
C ARG A 331 -27.26 15.66 50.08
N ILE A 332 -26.90 14.59 49.37
CA ILE A 332 -26.42 13.33 49.97
C ILE A 332 -25.02 13.05 49.39
N PRO A 333 -23.94 13.46 50.08
CA PRO A 333 -22.58 13.32 49.54
C PRO A 333 -22.14 11.86 49.34
N PHE A 334 -22.84 10.91 49.99
CA PHE A 334 -22.59 9.47 49.87
C PHE A 334 -23.26 8.79 48.68
N ASP A 335 -24.14 9.50 47.95
CA ASP A 335 -24.89 8.98 46.77
C ASP A 335 -24.17 9.28 45.44
N THR A 336 -22.84 9.49 45.50
CA THR A 336 -21.99 9.65 44.31
C THR A 336 -21.21 8.37 44.07
N GLU A 337 -21.77 7.47 43.27
CA GLU A 337 -21.05 6.28 42.84
C GLU A 337 -19.96 6.69 41.83
N LYS A 338 -18.72 6.77 42.34
CA LYS A 338 -17.55 7.07 41.52
C LYS A 338 -17.22 5.81 40.69
N ARG A 339 -17.56 5.84 39.40
CA ARG A 339 -17.08 4.82 38.45
C ARG A 339 -15.56 4.69 38.54
N SER A 340 -15.06 3.46 38.47
CA SER A 340 -13.62 3.22 38.51
C SER A 340 -12.93 3.94 37.34
N ALA A 341 -11.68 4.36 37.53
CA ALA A 341 -10.92 5.04 36.47
C ALA A 341 -10.86 4.17 35.19
N TRP A 342 -10.76 2.85 35.37
CA TRP A 342 -10.78 1.86 34.30
C TRP A 342 -12.11 1.84 33.54
N GLU A 343 -13.25 1.77 34.23
CA GLU A 343 -14.58 1.82 33.57
C GLU A 343 -14.76 3.11 32.77
N ARG A 344 -14.32 4.25 33.32
CA ARG A 344 -14.43 5.54 32.66
C ARG A 344 -13.58 5.58 31.40
N SER A 345 -12.33 5.11 31.46
CA SER A 345 -11.45 5.05 30.29
C SER A 345 -11.92 4.03 29.25
N ALA A 346 -12.41 2.86 29.67
CA ALA A 346 -12.95 1.84 28.79
C ALA A 346 -14.19 2.35 28.04
N THR A 347 -15.13 2.99 28.75
CA THR A 347 -16.31 3.61 28.14
C THR A 347 -15.92 4.75 27.18
N ALA A 348 -14.92 5.55 27.53
CA ALA A 348 -14.44 6.62 26.65
C ALA A 348 -13.81 6.05 25.38
N PHE A 349 -13.02 4.99 25.49
CA PHE A 349 -12.44 4.29 24.36
C PHE A 349 -13.50 3.63 23.48
N GLU A 350 -14.51 2.99 24.07
CA GLU A 350 -15.67 2.45 23.35
C GLU A 350 -16.40 3.55 22.57
N ARG A 351 -16.57 4.75 23.13
CA ARG A 351 -17.15 5.90 22.42
C ARG A 351 -16.29 6.39 21.26
N VAL A 352 -14.96 6.30 21.37
CA VAL A 352 -14.03 6.66 20.29
C VAL A 352 -14.11 5.66 19.15
N LEU A 353 -14.08 4.36 19.44
CA LEU A 353 -14.27 3.32 18.42
C LEU A 353 -15.69 3.36 17.82
N GLY A 354 -16.69 3.55 18.68
CA GLY A 354 -18.10 3.67 18.31
C GLY A 354 -18.41 4.91 17.48
N ALA A 355 -17.51 5.90 17.40
CA ALA A 355 -17.71 7.09 16.57
C ALA A 355 -17.89 6.75 15.08
N MET A 356 -17.41 5.59 14.61
CA MET A 356 -17.68 5.09 13.26
C MET A 356 -19.17 4.84 13.01
N SER A 357 -19.95 4.57 14.05
CA SER A 357 -21.40 4.36 13.93
C SER A 357 -22.22 5.66 14.02
N ASP A 358 -21.61 6.76 14.49
CA ASP A 358 -22.30 8.04 14.70
C ASP A 358 -22.69 8.72 13.38
N HIS A 359 -21.82 8.64 12.37
CA HIS A 359 -21.99 9.40 11.13
C HIS A 359 -21.29 8.72 9.94
N PRO A 360 -21.92 8.64 8.75
CA PRO A 360 -21.37 7.94 7.59
C PRO A 360 -20.01 8.49 7.11
N ALA A 361 -19.75 9.80 7.24
CA ALA A 361 -18.43 10.38 6.91
C ALA A 361 -17.31 9.86 7.83
N VAL A 362 -17.60 9.64 9.12
CA VAL A 362 -16.66 9.08 10.09
C VAL A 362 -16.51 7.57 9.86
N ALA A 363 -17.60 6.89 9.52
CA ALA A 363 -17.58 5.49 9.10
C ALA A 363 -16.68 5.29 7.88
N ALA A 364 -16.73 6.20 6.90
CA ALA A 364 -15.87 6.17 5.72
C ALA A 364 -14.39 6.25 6.13
N ALA A 365 -14.04 7.23 6.96
CA ALA A 365 -12.68 7.39 7.45
C ALA A 365 -12.19 6.17 8.23
N GLY A 366 -12.99 5.65 9.16
CA GLY A 366 -12.61 4.49 9.98
C GLY A 366 -12.44 3.20 9.17
N LYS A 367 -13.35 2.93 8.21
CA LYS A 367 -13.21 1.76 7.31
C LYS A 367 -11.95 1.86 6.46
N ASP A 368 -11.64 3.06 5.98
CA ASP A 368 -10.44 3.33 5.18
C ASP A 368 -9.16 3.15 6.01
N VAL A 369 -9.15 3.58 7.28
CA VAL A 369 -8.04 3.35 8.23
C VAL A 369 -7.82 1.86 8.46
N LEU A 370 -8.89 1.11 8.79
CA LEU A 370 -8.81 -0.32 9.06
C LEU A 370 -8.30 -1.10 7.84
N LEU A 371 -8.83 -0.80 6.66
CA LEU A 371 -8.42 -1.48 5.43
C LEU A 371 -6.99 -1.10 5.04
N SER A 372 -6.58 0.15 5.20
CA SER A 372 -5.20 0.60 4.96
C SER A 372 -4.22 -0.08 5.92
N GLY A 373 -4.57 -0.18 7.21
CA GLY A 373 -3.75 -0.86 8.22
C GLY A 373 -3.59 -2.36 7.95
N LEU A 374 -4.68 -3.04 7.58
CA LEU A 374 -4.64 -4.44 7.13
C LEU A 374 -3.71 -4.60 5.91
N SER A 375 -3.83 -3.70 4.93
CA SER A 375 -3.03 -3.72 3.71
C SER A 375 -1.54 -3.48 3.96
N ILE A 376 -1.18 -2.64 4.94
CA ILE A 376 0.22 -2.37 5.32
C ILE A 376 0.87 -3.60 5.96
N GLY A 377 0.19 -4.25 6.92
CA GLY A 377 0.75 -5.47 7.54
C GLY A 377 0.85 -6.62 6.54
N LEU A 378 -0.13 -6.77 5.65
CA LEU A 378 -0.04 -7.76 4.57
C LEU A 378 1.12 -7.43 3.61
N TRP A 379 1.34 -6.15 3.29
CA TRP A 379 2.48 -5.73 2.48
C TRP A 379 3.82 -6.09 3.15
N ALA A 380 3.98 -5.82 4.45
CA ALA A 380 5.17 -6.21 5.21
C ALA A 380 5.43 -7.72 5.13
N ALA A 381 4.38 -8.53 5.30
CA ALA A 381 4.47 -10.00 5.23
C ALA A 381 4.88 -10.51 3.84
N VAL A 382 4.24 -9.97 2.80
CA VAL A 382 4.46 -10.36 1.40
C VAL A 382 5.87 -10.00 0.94
N ARG A 383 6.41 -8.91 1.47
CA ARG A 383 7.75 -8.42 1.15
C ARG A 383 8.85 -9.03 2.02
N ALA A 384 8.48 -9.87 3.01
CA ALA A 384 9.34 -10.36 4.08
C ALA A 384 10.31 -9.30 4.59
N MET A 385 9.75 -8.18 5.04
CA MET A 385 10.57 -7.07 5.53
C MET A 385 11.25 -7.44 6.84
N ASP A 386 12.57 -7.27 6.92
CA ASP A 386 13.29 -7.47 8.16
C ASP A 386 12.71 -6.59 9.28
N ALA A 387 12.38 -7.21 10.41
CA ALA A 387 11.88 -6.51 11.60
C ALA A 387 12.85 -5.39 12.06
N SER A 388 14.16 -5.59 11.85
CA SER A 388 15.19 -4.59 12.14
C SER A 388 15.05 -3.34 11.27
N ASP A 389 14.71 -3.50 9.99
CA ASP A 389 14.58 -2.40 9.03
C ASP A 389 13.29 -1.61 9.28
N ILE A 390 12.21 -2.31 9.69
CA ILE A 390 10.97 -1.70 10.19
C ILE A 390 11.25 -0.87 11.45
N LEU A 391 11.96 -1.43 12.44
CA LEU A 391 12.29 -0.73 13.68
C LEU A 391 13.25 0.44 13.45
N GLN A 392 14.23 0.29 12.57
CA GLN A 392 15.16 1.36 12.18
C GLN A 392 14.42 2.53 11.54
N SER A 393 13.39 2.26 10.73
CA SER A 393 12.55 3.29 10.13
C SER A 393 11.55 3.91 11.12
N ALA A 394 11.13 3.15 12.14
CA ALA A 394 10.14 3.58 13.13
C ALA A 394 10.73 4.41 14.28
N VAL A 395 11.87 3.99 14.82
CA VAL A 395 12.40 4.48 16.11
C VAL A 395 13.68 5.29 15.89
N PRO A 396 13.69 6.59 16.24
CA PRO A 396 14.90 7.40 16.18
C PRO A 396 16.00 6.82 17.07
N GLY A 397 17.21 6.72 16.52
CA GLY A 397 18.38 6.24 17.25
C GLY A 397 18.44 4.72 17.39
N TYR A 398 17.44 3.96 16.92
CA TYR A 398 17.59 2.52 16.76
C TYR A 398 18.61 2.26 15.64
N LYS A 399 19.71 1.60 16.01
CA LYS A 399 20.73 1.14 15.07
C LYS A 399 20.79 -0.37 15.15
N VAL A 400 20.67 -1.02 14.00
CA VAL A 400 20.90 -2.45 13.90
C VAL A 400 22.35 -2.71 14.28
N ALA A 401 22.60 -3.65 15.20
CA ALA A 401 23.94 -4.09 15.51
C ALA A 401 24.57 -4.65 14.22
N GLU A 402 25.76 -4.20 13.89
CA GLU A 402 26.46 -4.40 12.62
C GLU A 402 26.97 -5.84 12.44
N ASN A 403 26.08 -6.83 12.63
CA ASN A 403 26.28 -8.22 12.27
C ASN A 403 25.61 -8.53 10.92
N ARG A 404 25.58 -7.55 10.00
CA ARG A 404 25.41 -7.87 8.57
C ARG A 404 26.74 -8.49 8.15
N SER A 405 26.86 -9.81 8.34
CA SER A 405 27.74 -10.59 7.48
C SER A 405 27.36 -10.21 6.06
N SER A 406 28.30 -9.59 5.35
CA SER A 406 28.24 -9.38 3.92
C SER A 406 27.51 -10.55 3.28
N HIS A 407 26.30 -10.29 2.76
CA HIS A 407 25.75 -11.15 1.73
C HIS A 407 26.70 -10.98 0.55
N VAL A 408 27.70 -11.86 0.53
CA VAL A 408 28.61 -12.05 -0.58
C VAL A 408 27.72 -12.27 -1.81
N PRO A 409 27.81 -11.46 -2.88
CA PRO A 409 27.27 -11.90 -4.15
C PRO A 409 27.99 -13.22 -4.44
N SER A 410 27.24 -14.30 -4.60
CA SER A 410 27.80 -15.64 -4.77
C SER A 410 28.78 -15.65 -5.94
N GLN A 411 30.05 -15.48 -5.61
CA GLN A 411 31.20 -15.49 -6.50
C GLN A 411 32.18 -16.57 -6.00
N SER A 412 31.61 -17.71 -5.62
CA SER A 412 32.35 -18.89 -5.15
C SER A 412 31.97 -20.14 -5.94
N ILE A 413 31.91 -20.00 -7.27
CA ILE A 413 32.15 -21.12 -8.19
C ILE A 413 32.94 -20.54 -9.35
N ILE A 414 34.25 -20.32 -9.14
CA ILE A 414 35.37 -20.25 -10.09
C ILE A 414 36.52 -19.69 -9.23
N ASP A 415 37.12 -20.53 -8.40
CA ASP A 415 38.48 -20.34 -7.84
C ASP A 415 38.96 -21.63 -7.16
N GLY A 416 38.57 -22.78 -7.73
CA GLY A 416 38.90 -24.12 -7.22
C GLY A 416 39.70 -24.97 -8.19
N ALA A 417 40.26 -24.39 -9.26
CA ALA A 417 40.89 -25.16 -10.33
C ALA A 417 42.14 -24.50 -10.92
N ALA A 418 43.05 -23.99 -10.09
CA ALA A 418 44.40 -23.63 -10.54
C ALA A 418 45.41 -23.60 -9.39
N SER A 419 45.82 -24.77 -8.89
CA SER A 419 47.19 -25.01 -8.43
C SER A 419 47.29 -26.39 -7.77
N ALA A 420 47.72 -27.41 -8.54
CA ALA A 420 48.39 -28.58 -7.96
C ALA A 420 49.10 -29.38 -9.08
N SER A 421 50.37 -29.08 -9.33
CA SER A 421 51.30 -30.05 -9.93
C SER A 421 52.77 -29.64 -9.66
N LYS A 422 53.43 -30.34 -8.72
CA LYS A 422 54.69 -31.13 -8.90
C LYS A 422 55.46 -31.38 -7.58
N SER A 423 55.32 -32.60 -7.04
CA SER A 423 56.34 -33.62 -6.57
C SER A 423 57.49 -33.25 -5.58
N PRO A 424 58.23 -34.22 -4.94
CA PRO A 424 57.93 -35.58 -4.44
C PRO A 424 58.50 -35.97 -3.01
N THR A 425 57.86 -36.95 -2.32
CA THR A 425 58.36 -38.16 -1.55
C THR A 425 59.52 -38.07 -0.49
N PRO A 426 59.68 -38.94 0.58
CA PRO A 426 58.97 -40.15 1.06
C PRO A 426 58.53 -40.23 2.55
N ALA A 427 57.76 -41.30 2.82
CA ALA A 427 57.23 -41.95 4.03
C ALA A 427 58.29 -42.35 5.13
N PRO A 428 57.98 -43.02 6.28
CA PRO A 428 56.76 -43.77 6.68
C PRO A 428 56.30 -43.48 8.16
N ASP A 429 55.33 -44.11 8.86
CA ASP A 429 54.73 -45.46 8.83
C ASP A 429 53.47 -45.56 9.77
N VAL A 430 52.58 -46.53 9.49
CA VAL A 430 51.78 -47.40 10.42
C VAL A 430 50.33 -47.05 10.93
N SER A 431 49.39 -47.84 10.38
CA SER A 431 48.22 -48.58 10.98
C SER A 431 46.86 -47.89 11.22
N THR A 432 45.80 -48.20 10.46
CA THR A 432 44.80 -49.33 10.50
C THR A 432 43.49 -48.98 11.23
N THR A 433 42.34 -49.02 10.53
CA THR A 433 41.34 -50.11 10.61
C THR A 433 40.11 -49.85 9.72
N LEU A 434 39.62 -50.95 9.13
CA LEU A 434 38.52 -51.08 8.18
C LEU A 434 37.14 -51.05 8.86
N ARG A 435 36.11 -50.54 8.18
CA ARG A 435 34.79 -51.23 8.15
C ARG A 435 33.96 -50.90 6.91
N ARG A 436 33.24 -51.94 6.49
CA ARG A 436 32.64 -52.28 5.19
C ARG A 436 31.11 -52.35 5.30
N GLY A 437 30.42 -52.13 4.18
CA GLY A 437 29.07 -52.66 3.89
C GLY A 437 28.02 -51.57 3.68
N GLU A 438 27.58 -51.26 2.46
CA GLU A 438 26.66 -51.97 1.56
C GLU A 438 25.15 -51.70 1.77
N ARG A 439 24.45 -51.78 0.64
CA ARG A 439 23.19 -51.18 0.22
C ARG A 439 21.94 -51.95 0.68
N ALA A 440 20.84 -51.18 0.80
CA ALA A 440 19.45 -51.47 0.45
C ALA A 440 18.71 -52.66 1.10
N THR A 441 17.51 -52.41 1.65
CA THR A 441 16.22 -52.87 1.08
C THR A 441 15.01 -52.44 1.94
N SER A 442 13.88 -52.33 1.24
CA SER A 442 12.53 -51.98 1.69
C SER A 442 11.85 -53.11 2.48
N SER A 443 10.92 -52.77 3.39
CA SER A 443 9.76 -53.64 3.66
C SER A 443 8.52 -52.85 4.10
N ARG A 444 7.37 -53.31 3.60
CA ARG A 444 5.98 -52.86 3.84
C ARG A 444 5.37 -53.60 5.04
N TYR A 445 4.34 -53.03 5.67
CA TYR A 445 3.16 -53.74 6.23
C TYR A 445 1.94 -52.78 6.17
N SER A 446 0.90 -53.05 5.36
CA SER A 446 -0.38 -53.77 5.66
C SER A 446 -1.54 -52.78 5.96
N SER A 447 -2.82 -52.98 5.65
CA SER A 447 -3.60 -54.21 5.46
C SER A 447 -5.01 -53.95 4.85
N VAL A 448 -5.58 -54.98 4.20
CA VAL A 448 -6.98 -55.50 4.28
C VAL A 448 -8.17 -54.75 3.63
N ARG A 449 -8.80 -55.38 2.61
CA ARG A 449 -10.14 -56.02 2.69
C ARG A 449 -10.44 -56.96 1.50
N SER A 450 -11.23 -57.98 1.80
CA SER A 450 -11.56 -59.22 1.06
C SER A 450 -12.81 -59.16 0.17
N SER A 451 -12.88 -60.01 -0.86
CA SER A 451 -13.87 -61.12 -1.08
C SER A 451 -14.04 -61.45 -2.58
N VAL A 452 -13.64 -62.65 -3.02
CA VAL A 452 -14.43 -63.88 -3.34
C VAL A 452 -15.08 -63.90 -4.73
N GLY A 453 -14.73 -64.92 -5.54
CA GLY A 453 -15.45 -65.37 -6.74
C GLY A 453 -14.52 -65.91 -7.85
N PRO A 454 -14.53 -67.23 -8.16
CA PRO A 454 -13.56 -67.86 -9.07
C PRO A 454 -14.14 -68.23 -10.45
N GLU A 455 -13.25 -68.69 -11.34
CA GLU A 455 -13.50 -69.45 -12.59
C GLU A 455 -13.97 -68.62 -13.81
N GLU A 456 -13.55 -68.84 -15.06
CA GLU A 456 -12.83 -69.93 -15.73
C GLU A 456 -12.34 -69.46 -17.13
N ASN A 457 -11.23 -70.04 -17.58
CA ASN A 457 -10.85 -70.44 -18.96
C ASN A 457 -11.15 -69.56 -20.21
N GLY A 458 -10.10 -69.29 -20.99
CA GLY A 458 -10.23 -68.95 -22.43
C GLY A 458 -9.03 -68.26 -23.08
N THR A 459 -8.15 -69.03 -23.71
CA THR A 459 -6.96 -68.66 -24.50
C THR A 459 -7.31 -67.97 -25.86
N PRO A 460 -6.37 -67.59 -26.75
CA PRO A 460 -5.74 -66.27 -26.93
C PRO A 460 -6.01 -65.57 -28.30
N ALA A 461 -5.37 -64.40 -28.48
CA ALA A 461 -4.92 -63.72 -29.73
C ALA A 461 -5.80 -62.57 -30.29
N PRO A 462 -5.28 -61.68 -31.18
CA PRO A 462 -3.93 -61.13 -31.31
C PRO A 462 -3.90 -59.56 -31.30
N THR A 463 -2.69 -59.01 -31.26
CA THR A 463 -2.30 -57.58 -31.32
C THR A 463 -2.95 -56.74 -32.44
N PRO A 464 -2.82 -55.40 -32.37
CA PRO A 464 -1.87 -54.82 -33.32
C PRO A 464 -0.85 -53.84 -32.71
N ARG A 465 0.39 -54.07 -33.13
CA ARG A 465 1.55 -53.17 -33.08
C ARG A 465 1.29 -51.84 -33.81
N ARG A 466 1.86 -50.75 -33.28
CA ARG A 466 2.67 -49.68 -33.94
C ARG A 466 2.60 -48.42 -33.06
N ARG A 467 3.64 -47.60 -32.87
CA ARG A 467 4.90 -47.42 -33.60
C ARG A 467 5.87 -46.66 -32.67
N GLY A 468 7.01 -47.27 -32.36
CA GLY A 468 8.15 -46.56 -31.76
C GLY A 468 8.81 -45.65 -32.80
N ARG A 469 9.18 -44.44 -32.38
CA ARG A 469 9.91 -43.45 -33.18
C ARG A 469 11.42 -43.78 -33.12
N PRO A 470 12.13 -43.84 -34.25
CA PRO A 470 13.52 -44.30 -34.28
C PRO A 470 14.50 -43.21 -33.80
N ARG A 471 15.41 -43.61 -32.93
CA ARG A 471 16.55 -42.82 -32.44
C ARG A 471 17.64 -42.88 -33.53
N LYS A 472 17.95 -41.73 -34.13
CA LYS A 472 18.99 -41.60 -35.16
C LYS A 472 20.35 -41.55 -34.46
N VAL A 473 21.13 -42.63 -34.61
CA VAL A 473 22.55 -42.69 -34.25
C VAL A 473 23.31 -41.85 -35.27
N LYS A 474 24.11 -40.88 -34.82
CA LYS A 474 25.01 -40.10 -35.67
C LYS A 474 26.43 -40.65 -35.45
N THR A 475 26.97 -41.20 -36.53
CA THR A 475 28.33 -41.70 -36.70
C THR A 475 29.33 -40.54 -36.65
N GLU A 476 30.45 -40.75 -35.97
CA GLU A 476 31.64 -39.87 -36.01
C GLU A 476 32.26 -39.84 -37.42
N PRO A 477 32.78 -38.67 -37.84
CA PRO A 477 33.95 -38.63 -38.70
C PRO A 477 35.11 -37.87 -38.03
N ALA A 478 36.30 -38.25 -38.49
CA ALA A 478 37.61 -37.86 -37.99
C ALA A 478 37.93 -36.37 -38.13
N HIS A 479 38.68 -35.88 -37.12
CA HIS A 479 39.81 -34.95 -37.16
C HIS A 479 39.89 -33.94 -38.34
N ASP A 480 39.42 -32.72 -38.09
CA ASP A 480 39.96 -31.49 -38.67
C ASP A 480 40.41 -30.59 -37.51
N PRO A 481 41.62 -29.98 -37.56
CA PRO A 481 42.12 -29.09 -36.52
C PRO A 481 41.92 -27.64 -36.97
N GLU A 482 40.87 -26.98 -36.51
CA GLU A 482 40.73 -25.50 -36.46
C GLU A 482 39.31 -25.16 -35.99
N GLU A 483 39.11 -25.00 -34.68
CA GLU A 483 37.98 -24.25 -34.10
C GLU A 483 38.25 -23.99 -32.59
N ASP A 484 39.41 -23.41 -32.28
CA ASP A 484 39.65 -22.71 -31.00
C ASP A 484 39.30 -21.22 -31.23
N ALA A 485 38.01 -20.91 -31.26
CA ALA A 485 37.53 -19.54 -31.15
C ALA A 485 36.17 -19.52 -30.45
N ASP A 486 36.17 -18.85 -29.30
CA ASP A 486 35.00 -18.33 -28.59
C ASP A 486 34.21 -19.31 -27.69
N ASP A 487 34.90 -19.95 -26.74
CA ASP A 487 34.31 -20.28 -25.42
C ASP A 487 34.44 -19.06 -24.48
N ALA A 488 34.02 -17.89 -24.98
CA ALA A 488 33.95 -16.67 -24.19
C ALA A 488 32.89 -16.89 -23.11
N THR A 489 33.33 -16.92 -21.86
CA THR A 489 32.45 -16.90 -20.68
C THR A 489 31.37 -15.85 -20.91
N TYR A 490 30.10 -16.26 -20.95
CA TYR A 490 28.98 -15.35 -21.19
C TYR A 490 29.01 -14.23 -20.15
N GLU A 491 29.42 -13.04 -20.60
CA GLU A 491 29.27 -11.82 -19.82
C GLU A 491 27.87 -11.28 -20.09
N PRO A 492 26.98 -11.26 -19.08
CA PRO A 492 25.63 -10.74 -19.28
C PRO A 492 25.68 -9.29 -19.73
N THR A 493 24.86 -8.92 -20.71
CA THR A 493 24.74 -7.53 -21.15
C THR A 493 24.25 -6.65 -19.99
N SER A 494 24.44 -5.33 -20.07
CA SER A 494 23.97 -4.40 -19.01
C SER A 494 22.47 -4.54 -18.72
N ASP A 495 21.68 -4.90 -19.74
CA ASP A 495 20.25 -5.16 -19.61
C ASP A 495 19.96 -6.49 -18.91
N ASP A 496 20.78 -7.53 -19.13
CA ASP A 496 20.70 -8.80 -18.40
C ASP A 496 21.12 -8.62 -16.93
N LYS A 497 22.12 -7.79 -16.64
CA LYS A 497 22.52 -7.43 -15.26
C LYS A 497 21.40 -6.66 -14.55
N ALA A 498 20.72 -5.74 -15.22
CA ALA A 498 19.55 -5.05 -14.67
C ALA A 498 18.35 -6.00 -14.44
N GLY A 499 18.20 -7.05 -15.27
CA GLY A 499 17.19 -8.11 -15.10
C GLY A 499 17.49 -9.07 -13.93
N VAL A 500 18.78 -9.28 -13.61
CA VAL A 500 19.25 -10.04 -12.44
C VAL A 500 19.15 -9.20 -11.16
N ILE A 501 19.30 -7.88 -11.24
CA ILE A 501 19.01 -6.88 -10.17
C ILE A 501 17.50 -6.54 -10.16
N GLY A 502 16.64 -7.51 -10.45
CA GLY A 502 15.20 -7.36 -10.30
C GLY A 502 14.79 -7.69 -8.86
N ASP A 503 13.80 -6.97 -8.34
CA ASP A 503 13.17 -7.25 -7.05
C ASP A 503 12.84 -8.75 -6.88
N VAL A 504 13.58 -9.45 -6.00
CA VAL A 504 13.32 -10.86 -5.69
C VAL A 504 12.28 -10.91 -4.57
N LEU A 505 11.10 -11.43 -4.89
CA LEU A 505 10.15 -11.81 -3.86
C LEU A 505 10.70 -13.05 -3.14
N PRO A 506 10.62 -13.10 -1.80
CA PRO A 506 10.96 -14.29 -1.03
C PRO A 506 10.17 -15.50 -1.53
N ASP A 507 10.72 -16.71 -1.37
CA ASP A 507 9.97 -17.95 -1.57
C ASP A 507 8.72 -17.98 -0.67
N ASP A 508 7.75 -18.86 -0.98
CA ASP A 508 6.33 -18.87 -0.54
C ASP A 508 6.01 -18.71 0.98
N ASP A 509 7.00 -18.52 1.85
CA ASP A 509 6.86 -18.24 3.28
C ASP A 509 6.63 -16.73 3.51
N PHE A 510 5.36 -16.38 3.77
CA PHE A 510 5.02 -15.04 4.25
C PHE A 510 5.59 -14.82 5.64
N ASP A 511 6.27 -13.68 5.83
CA ASP A 511 6.79 -13.31 7.13
C ASP A 511 5.69 -12.66 8.00
N TRP A 512 5.00 -13.49 8.78
CA TRP A 512 3.97 -13.00 9.69
C TRP A 512 4.54 -12.22 10.88
N GLU A 513 5.84 -12.29 11.16
CA GLU A 513 6.47 -11.53 12.24
C GLU A 513 6.54 -10.04 11.87
N SER A 514 6.96 -9.72 10.65
CA SER A 514 6.93 -8.34 10.14
C SER A 514 5.52 -7.79 10.01
N ALA A 515 4.54 -8.63 9.63
CA ALA A 515 3.13 -8.26 9.63
C ALA A 515 2.62 -7.91 11.03
N ALA A 516 2.92 -8.76 12.03
CA ALA A 516 2.55 -8.54 13.42
C ALA A 516 3.20 -7.27 13.98
N LEU A 517 4.48 -7.03 13.66
CA LEU A 517 5.18 -5.81 14.04
C LEU A 517 4.54 -4.56 13.42
N ALA A 518 4.23 -4.60 12.12
CA ALA A 518 3.58 -3.51 11.42
C ALA A 518 2.21 -3.18 12.03
N TRP A 519 1.37 -4.19 12.29
CA TRP A 519 0.09 -4.00 12.96
C TRP A 519 0.23 -3.52 14.41
N GLY A 520 1.24 -4.00 15.14
CA GLY A 520 1.55 -3.52 16.48
C GLY A 520 1.92 -2.03 16.49
N LEU A 521 2.75 -1.59 15.56
CA LEU A 521 3.11 -0.18 15.38
C LEU A 521 1.90 0.66 14.95
N THR A 522 1.04 0.15 14.07
CA THR A 522 -0.23 0.81 13.69
C THR A 522 -1.19 0.91 14.88
N ALA A 523 -1.29 -0.12 15.71
CA ALA A 523 -2.21 -0.14 16.86
C ALA A 523 -1.75 0.79 17.99
N LEU A 524 -0.43 0.88 18.23
CA LEU A 524 0.13 1.71 19.32
C LEU A 524 0.41 3.16 18.89
N GLY A 525 0.98 3.36 17.70
CA GLY A 525 1.40 4.66 17.19
C GLY A 525 0.41 5.29 16.20
N GLY A 526 -0.64 4.57 15.82
CA GLY A 526 -1.59 4.97 14.78
C GLY A 526 -1.10 4.61 13.38
N LEU A 527 -2.01 4.70 12.40
CA LEU A 527 -1.73 4.32 11.01
C LEU A 527 -0.48 5.00 10.42
N GLY A 528 -0.28 6.30 10.67
CA GLY A 528 0.88 7.04 10.16
C GLY A 528 2.23 6.51 10.63
N THR A 529 2.34 6.05 11.89
CA THR A 529 3.56 5.45 12.42
C THR A 529 3.84 4.09 11.76
N GLY A 530 2.84 3.22 11.69
CA GLY A 530 2.96 1.93 11.00
C GLY A 530 3.29 2.08 9.50
N SER A 531 2.64 3.02 8.81
CA SER A 531 2.96 3.38 7.42
C SER A 531 4.40 3.84 7.27
N SER A 532 4.86 4.75 8.12
CA SER A 532 6.24 5.28 8.05
C SER A 532 7.28 4.18 8.27
N ALA A 533 7.02 3.27 9.20
CA ALA A 533 7.91 2.16 9.50
C ALA A 533 8.04 1.19 8.32
N VAL A 534 6.91 0.71 7.79
CA VAL A 534 6.87 -0.25 6.68
C VAL A 534 7.39 0.36 5.38
N TYR A 535 7.01 1.60 5.07
CA TYR A 535 7.47 2.26 3.85
C TYR A 535 8.93 2.71 3.92
N GLY A 536 9.43 3.04 5.11
CA GLY A 536 10.87 3.25 5.31
C GLY A 536 11.65 1.96 5.10
N ALA A 537 11.19 0.84 5.66
CA ALA A 537 11.78 -0.47 5.47
C ALA A 537 11.78 -0.91 4.00
N GLU A 538 10.69 -0.65 3.27
CA GLU A 538 10.61 -0.91 1.82
C GLU A 538 11.72 -0.18 1.05
N CYS A 539 12.02 1.06 1.42
CA CYS A 539 13.04 1.86 0.75
C CYS A 539 14.48 1.39 1.02
N ILE A 540 14.74 0.68 2.14
CA ILE A 540 16.10 0.33 2.59
C ILE A 540 16.43 -1.17 2.53
N SER A 541 15.42 -2.03 2.46
CA SER A 541 15.56 -3.51 2.51
C SER A 541 16.22 -4.13 1.26
N ARG A 542 16.50 -3.33 0.24
CA ARG A 542 17.06 -3.74 -1.05
C ARG A 542 17.72 -2.58 -1.72
#